data_AF-A0A5E4R2S5-F1
#
_entry.id   AF-A0A5E4R2S5-F1
#
_cell.length_a   1.000
_cell.length_b   1.000
_cell.length_c   1.000
_cell.angle_alpha   90.00
_cell.angle_beta   90.00
_cell.angle_gamma   90.00
#
_symmetry.space_group_name_H-M   'P 1'
#
loop_
_entity.id
_entity.type
_entity.pdbx_description
1 polymer ?
#
loop_
_entity_poly.entity_id
_entity_poly.type
_entity_poly.pdbx_seq_one_letter_code
_entity_poly.pdbx_strand_id
1 'polypeptide(L)'
;MLQHKDLDAALARLKAALSVHPTCVAAHSNLGLALTCLQRAVWTAPISATACHNLGHLLLVCKRPASAFCRLATAAALRPSQPYTQ
;
A
#
# COMPACT_ATOMS: atom_id res chain seq x y z
N MET A 1 -15.42 8.52 -9.47
CA MET A 1 -14.50 8.68 -8.32
C MET A 1 -14.37 7.33 -7.62
N LEU A 2 -13.37 6.53 -8.00
CA LEU A 2 -13.18 5.16 -7.51
C LEU A 2 -11.87 5.08 -6.72
N GLN A 3 -11.70 5.91 -5.68
CA GLN A 3 -10.35 6.38 -5.35
C GLN A 3 -9.68 5.77 -4.12
N HIS A 4 -10.37 5.08 -3.21
CA HIS A 4 -9.74 4.78 -1.92
C HIS A 4 -9.98 3.38 -1.37
N LYS A 5 -11.22 2.89 -1.39
CA LYS A 5 -11.55 1.58 -0.80
C LYS A 5 -11.21 0.40 -1.72
N ASP A 6 -11.26 0.64 -3.03
CA ASP A 6 -10.99 -0.39 -4.04
C ASP A 6 -9.51 -0.74 -4.16
N LEU A 7 -8.60 0.17 -3.78
CA LEU A 7 -7.16 -0.05 -3.87
C LEU A 7 -6.66 -1.07 -2.84
N ASP A 8 -7.15 -1.01 -1.60
CA ASP A 8 -6.83 -2.02 -0.58
C ASP A 8 -7.46 -3.37 -0.91
N ALA A 9 -8.70 -3.37 -1.42
CA ALA A 9 -9.36 -4.58 -1.88
C ALA A 9 -8.64 -5.22 -3.09
N ALA A 10 -8.17 -4.40 -4.03
CA ALA A 10 -7.37 -4.85 -5.18
C ALA A 10 -6.03 -5.43 -4.73
N LEU A 11 -5.36 -4.78 -3.76
CA LEU A 11 -4.13 -5.28 -3.16
C LEU A 11 -4.32 -6.61 -2.44
N ALA A 12 -5.39 -6.74 -1.66
CA ALA A 12 -5.73 -8.00 -1.00
C ALA A 12 -5.97 -9.12 -2.01
N ARG A 13 -6.68 -8.83 -3.11
CA ARG A 13 -6.90 -9.77 -4.22
C ARG A 13 -5.61 -10.16 -4.93
N LEU A 14 -4.72 -9.21 -5.20
CA LEU A 14 -3.41 -9.48 -5.81
C LEU A 14 -2.55 -10.35 -4.92
N LYS A 15 -2.55 -10.08 -3.61
CA LYS A 15 -1.85 -10.91 -2.63
C LYS A 15 -2.40 -12.33 -2.59
N ALA A 16 -3.72 -12.49 -2.57
CA ALA A 16 -4.36 -13.81 -2.62
C ALA A 16 -4.02 -14.56 -3.93
N ALA A 17 -4.05 -13.86 -5.07
CA ALA A 17 -3.68 -14.44 -6.36
C ALA A 17 -2.22 -14.91 -6.39
N LEU A 18 -1.29 -14.14 -5.80
CA LEU A 18 0.12 -14.52 -5.69
C LEU A 18 0.36 -15.64 -4.68
N SER A 19 -0.48 -15.76 -3.64
CA SER A 19 -0.43 -16.89 -2.71
C SER A 19 -0.87 -18.20 -3.37
N VAL A 20 -1.82 -18.16 -4.30
CA VAL A 20 -2.27 -19.34 -5.05
C VAL A 20 -1.36 -19.66 -6.23
N HIS A 21 -0.90 -18.64 -6.96
CA HIS A 21 -0.03 -18.81 -8.12
C HIS A 21 1.12 -17.76 -8.12
N PRO A 22 2.25 -18.07 -7.47
CA PRO A 22 3.35 -17.11 -7.29
C PRO A 22 4.04 -16.73 -8.61
N THR A 23 3.87 -17.53 -9.67
CA THR A 23 4.44 -17.30 -11.01
C THR A 23 3.48 -16.58 -11.97
N CYS A 24 2.34 -16.08 -11.47
CA CYS A 24 1.34 -15.43 -12.33
C CYS A 24 1.86 -14.09 -12.88
N VAL A 25 2.21 -14.05 -14.16
CA VAL A 25 2.70 -12.85 -14.84
C VAL A 25 1.71 -11.70 -14.72
N ALA A 26 0.40 -11.95 -14.90
CA ALA A 26 -0.63 -10.92 -14.79
C ALA A 26 -0.71 -10.31 -13.38
N ALA A 27 -0.54 -11.12 -12.33
CA ALA A 27 -0.53 -10.62 -10.96
C ALA A 27 0.70 -9.74 -10.68
N HIS A 28 1.87 -10.12 -11.20
CA HIS A 28 3.09 -9.30 -11.11
C HIS A 28 2.96 -7.98 -11.89
N SER A 29 2.39 -7.99 -13.09
CA SER A 29 2.12 -6.78 -13.88
C SER A 29 1.18 -5.81 -13.15
N ASN A 30 0.11 -6.33 -12.55
CA ASN A 30 -0.84 -5.53 -11.79
C ASN A 30 -0.23 -4.99 -10.49
N LEU A 31 0.65 -5.75 -9.84
CA LEU A 31 1.44 -5.27 -8.69
C LEU A 31 2.35 -4.10 -9.08
N GLY A 32 3.04 -4.21 -10.22
CA GLY A 32 3.91 -3.15 -10.73
C GLY A 32 3.15 -1.87 -11.01
N LEU A 33 1.99 -1.97 -11.69
CA LEU A 33 1.11 -0.82 -11.93
C LEU A 33 0.62 -0.18 -10.63
N ALA A 34 0.22 -1.00 -9.66
CA ALA A 34 -0.22 -0.53 -8.35
C ALA A 34 0.92 0.19 -7.59
N LEU A 35 2.14 -0.34 -7.64
CA LEU A 35 3.31 0.30 -7.03
C LEU A 35 3.57 1.68 -7.65
N THR A 36 3.60 1.79 -8.98
CA THR A 36 3.83 3.07 -9.68
C THR A 36 2.69 4.07 -9.43
N CYS A 37 1.46 3.60 -9.34
CA CYS A 37 0.31 4.44 -9.02
C CYS A 37 0.40 4.99 -7.59
N LEU A 38 0.71 4.15 -6.60
CA LEU A 38 0.85 4.57 -5.22
C LEU A 38 2.07 5.46 -4.99
N GLN A 39 3.20 5.22 -5.67
CA GLN A 39 4.35 6.12 -5.62
C GLN A 39 3.99 7.52 -6.12
N ARG A 40 3.26 7.61 -7.23
CA ARG A 40 2.74 8.90 -7.73
C ARG A 40 1.74 9.52 -6.77
N ALA A 41 0.83 8.73 -6.21
CA ALA A 41 -0.15 9.22 -5.24
C ALA A 41 0.52 9.85 -4.01
N VAL A 42 1.58 9.22 -3.47
CA VAL A 42 2.35 9.82 -2.38
C VAL A 42 3.17 11.03 -2.86
N TRP A 43 3.66 11.04 -4.09
CA TRP A 43 4.34 12.22 -4.64
C TRP A 43 3.40 13.42 -4.76
N THR A 44 2.17 13.20 -5.22
CA THR A 44 1.14 14.25 -5.36
C THR A 44 0.54 14.67 -4.03
N ALA A 45 0.46 13.75 -3.06
CA ALA A 45 -0.13 13.98 -1.75
C ALA A 45 0.73 13.32 -0.66
N PRO A 46 1.87 13.94 -0.29
CA PRO A 46 2.83 13.37 0.65
C PRO A 46 2.29 13.21 2.08
N ILE A 47 1.24 13.97 2.41
CA ILE A 47 0.56 13.95 3.70
C ILE A 47 -0.65 13.00 3.74
N SER A 48 -0.87 12.19 2.70
CA SER A 48 -1.96 11.20 2.69
C SER A 48 -1.57 9.95 3.49
N ALA A 49 -2.11 9.82 4.70
CA ALA A 49 -1.91 8.64 5.55
C ALA A 49 -2.30 7.34 4.80
N THR A 50 -3.35 7.37 4.00
CA THR A 50 -3.82 6.21 3.23
C THR A 50 -2.85 5.85 2.11
N ALA A 51 -2.35 6.82 1.35
CA ALA A 51 -1.39 6.53 0.28
C ALA A 51 -0.08 5.95 0.83
N CYS A 52 0.40 6.50 1.95
CA CYS A 52 1.55 5.97 2.69
C CYS A 52 1.28 4.56 3.24
N HIS A 53 0.08 4.30 3.78
CA HIS A 53 -0.32 2.98 4.27
C HIS A 53 -0.30 1.93 3.16
N ASN A 54 -0.98 2.22 2.05
CA ASN A 54 -1.17 1.27 0.95
C ASN A 54 0.15 0.99 0.25
N LEU A 55 1.02 2.01 0.10
CA LEU A 55 2.37 1.83 -0.42
C LEU A 55 3.24 0.99 0.52
N GLY A 56 3.15 1.22 1.83
CA GLY A 56 3.83 0.43 2.85
C GLY A 56 3.42 -1.05 2.81
N HIS A 57 2.12 -1.32 2.72
CA HIS A 57 1.60 -2.68 2.61
C HIS A 57 2.06 -3.38 1.32
N LEU A 58 2.07 -2.67 0.19
CA LEU A 58 2.54 -3.20 -1.10
C LEU A 58 4.04 -3.52 -1.07
N LEU A 59 4.84 -2.70 -0.38
CA LEU A 59 6.27 -2.96 -0.15
C LEU A 59 6.53 -4.21 0.69
N LEU A 60 5.64 -4.55 1.63
CA LEU A 60 5.71 -5.83 2.36
C LEU A 60 5.50 -7.02 1.44
N VAL A 61 4.52 -6.94 0.52
CA VAL A 61 4.28 -7.98 -0.49
C VAL A 61 5.50 -8.14 -1.41
N CYS A 62 6.15 -7.04 -1.78
CA CYS A 62 7.39 -7.05 -2.55
C CYS A 62 8.65 -7.46 -1.75
N LYS A 63 8.51 -7.93 -0.50
CA LYS A 63 9.63 -8.30 0.38
C LYS A 63 10.65 -7.18 0.62
N ARG A 64 10.18 -5.92 0.70
CA ARG A 64 11.00 -4.72 1.00
C ARG A 64 10.62 -4.13 2.38
N PRO A 65 10.93 -4.82 3.49
CA PRO A 65 10.46 -4.42 4.82
C PRO A 65 11.00 -3.08 5.30
N ALA A 66 12.26 -2.74 4.99
CA ALA A 66 12.85 -1.46 5.39
C ALA A 66 12.12 -0.25 4.78
N SER A 67 11.83 -0.30 3.48
CA SER A 67 11.06 0.74 2.80
C SER A 67 9.60 0.77 3.25
N ALA A 68 9.02 -0.40 3.54
CA ALA A 68 7.67 -0.52 4.06
C ALA A 68 7.51 0.15 5.43
N PHE A 69 8.48 -0.08 6.33
CA PHE A 69 8.48 0.50 7.67
C PHE A 69 8.41 2.02 7.63
N CYS A 70 9.27 2.69 6.85
CA CYS A 70 9.23 4.14 6.73
C CYS A 70 7.86 4.65 6.26
N ARG A 71 7.27 4.03 5.23
CA ARG A 71 5.96 4.44 4.68
C ARG A 71 4.82 4.21 5.69
N LEU A 72 4.83 3.09 6.41
CA LEU A 72 3.84 2.77 7.43
C LEU A 72 3.99 3.67 8.66
N ALA A 73 5.22 3.99 9.06
CA ALA A 73 5.49 4.93 10.15
C ALA A 73 4.98 6.34 9.79
N THR A 74 5.19 6.81 8.55
CA THR A 74 4.61 8.06 8.07
C THR A 74 3.08 8.01 8.08
N ALA A 75 2.48 6.90 7.65
CA ALA A 75 1.03 6.73 7.69
C ALA A 75 0.46 6.81 9.11
N ALA A 76 1.12 6.16 10.07
CA ALA A 76 0.76 6.19 11.49
C ALA A 76 0.92 7.59 12.09
N ALA A 77 1.97 8.32 11.73
CA ALA A 77 2.19 9.70 12.17
C ALA A 77 1.14 10.67 11.62
N LEU A 78 0.66 10.44 10.38
CA LEU A 78 -0.33 11.29 9.71
C LEU A 78 -1.77 11.02 10.16
N ARG A 79 -2.06 9.82 10.67
CA ARG A 79 -3.33 9.49 11.31
C ARG A 79 -3.03 9.06 12.75
N PRO A 80 -2.80 10.01 13.66
CA PRO A 80 -2.81 9.70 15.07
C PRO A 80 -4.26 9.31 15.40
N SER A 81 -4.57 8.01 15.31
CA SER A 81 -5.75 7.47 15.98
C SER A 81 -5.60 7.87 17.44
N GLN A 82 -6.48 8.78 17.84
CA GLN A 82 -6.63 9.53 19.08
C GLN A 82 -5.72 9.15 20.27
N PRO A 83 -5.22 10.16 21.01
CA PRO A 83 -4.51 9.91 22.25
C PRO A 83 -5.42 9.13 23.20
N TYR A 84 -4.83 8.15 23.87
CA TYR A 84 -5.34 7.57 25.10
C TYR A 84 -5.62 8.71 26.09
N THR A 85 -6.85 9.19 26.13
CA THR A 85 -7.34 10.05 27.22
C THR A 85 -7.65 9.14 28.40
N GLN A 86 -6.77 9.16 29.40
CA GLN A 86 -7.11 8.81 30.78
C GLN A 86 -7.99 9.90 31.38
#